data_AF-A0A1U8PMD3-F1
#
_entry.id   AF-A0A1U8PMD3-F1
#
_cell.length_a   1.000
_cell.length_b   1.000
_cell.length_c   1.000
_cell.angle_alpha   90.00
_cell.angle_beta   90.00
_cell.angle_gamma   90.00
#
_symmetry.space_group_name_H-M   'P 1'
#
loop_
_entity.id
_entity.type
_entity.pdbx_description
1 polymer ?
#
loop_
_entity_poly.entity_id
_entity_poly.type
_entity_poly.pdbx_seq_one_letter_code
_entity_poly.pdbx_strand_id
1 'polypeptide(L)'
;MHRKKDGTPMTSEAAEIMEKLKDKKVEYEATTLTDSSVNFEDIDNRIINEVLGPERYGRVRFQGSGVNPTQYFGSTLHQYMPSRNQSEAEVQRLKDQIVHIQASTDEQISQLRAEATVKEAEQNRKYNELQLQLQSMMIMFQQFQNPPS
;
A
#
# COMPACT_ATOMS: atom_id res chain seq x y z
N MET A 1 -0.22 -5.30 -36.88
CA MET A 1 -1.08 -5.48 -38.06
C MET A 1 -0.23 -5.40 -39.32
N HIS A 2 -0.21 -6.44 -40.15
CA HIS A 2 0.45 -6.37 -41.44
C HIS A 2 -0.34 -5.44 -42.37
N ARG A 3 0.36 -4.51 -43.02
CA ARG A 3 -0.20 -3.54 -43.97
C ARG A 3 0.46 -3.73 -45.33
N LYS A 4 -0.28 -3.40 -46.39
CA LYS A 4 0.29 -3.28 -47.74
C LYS A 4 1.25 -2.08 -47.79
N LYS A 5 2.03 -1.99 -48.87
CA LYS A 5 2.97 -0.87 -49.08
C LYS A 5 2.28 0.50 -49.15
N ASP A 6 0.98 0.52 -49.46
CA ASP A 6 0.13 1.72 -49.52
C ASP A 6 -0.51 2.09 -48.16
N GLY A 7 -0.22 1.33 -47.09
CA GLY A 7 -0.76 1.57 -45.75
C GLY A 7 -2.14 0.96 -45.50
N THR A 8 -2.78 0.37 -46.50
CA THR A 8 -4.09 -0.28 -46.33
C THR A 8 -3.97 -1.63 -45.60
N PRO A 9 -5.02 -2.06 -44.88
CA PRO A 9 -5.06 -3.38 -44.25
C PRO A 9 -4.96 -4.49 -45.29
N MET A 10 -4.27 -5.57 -44.93
CA MET A 10 -4.10 -6.72 -45.82
C MET A 10 -5.40 -7.47 -46.09
N THR A 11 -6.37 -7.43 -45.18
CA THR A 11 -7.67 -8.13 -45.27
C THR A 11 -8.84 -7.17 -45.10
N SER A 12 -9.99 -7.50 -45.72
CA SER A 12 -11.24 -6.76 -45.56
C SER A 12 -11.77 -6.82 -44.13
N GLU A 13 -11.61 -7.95 -43.45
CA GLU A 13 -11.97 -8.11 -42.03
C GLU A 13 -11.22 -7.12 -41.13
N ALA A 14 -9.91 -6.95 -41.34
CA ALA A 14 -9.15 -5.97 -40.60
C ALA A 14 -9.58 -4.53 -40.93
N ALA A 15 -10.02 -4.27 -42.17
CA ALA A 15 -10.58 -2.97 -42.55
C ALA A 15 -11.89 -2.68 -41.81
N GLU A 16 -12.82 -3.65 -41.80
CA GLU A 16 -14.11 -3.54 -41.13
C GLU A 16 -13.96 -3.38 -39.61
N ILE A 17 -13.02 -4.09 -38.99
CA ILE A 17 -12.71 -3.94 -37.56
C ILE A 17 -12.18 -2.54 -37.25
N MET A 18 -11.29 -1.99 -38.08
CA MET A 18 -10.77 -0.63 -37.88
C MET A 18 -11.86 0.43 -38.04
N GLU A 19 -12.78 0.24 -38.98
CA GLU A 19 -13.94 1.11 -39.17
C GLU A 19 -14.85 1.08 -37.94
N LYS A 20 -15.23 -0.12 -37.46
CA LYS A 20 -16.04 -0.30 -36.25
C LYS A 20 -15.42 0.32 -34.99
N LEU A 21 -14.10 0.20 -34.82
CA LEU A 21 -13.39 0.84 -33.71
C LEU A 21 -13.47 2.37 -33.79
N LYS A 22 -13.33 2.93 -35.00
CA LYS A 22 -13.39 4.37 -35.23
C LYS A 22 -14.79 4.92 -34.99
N ASP A 23 -15.83 4.23 -35.46
CA ASP A 23 -17.23 4.62 -35.26
C ASP A 23 -17.62 4.58 -33.78
N LYS A 24 -17.27 3.49 -33.07
CA LYS A 24 -17.52 3.37 -31.63
C LYS A 24 -16.79 4.42 -30.80
N LYS A 25 -15.59 4.82 -31.21
CA LYS A 25 -14.86 5.89 -30.54
C LYS A 25 -15.61 7.22 -30.59
N VAL A 26 -16.17 7.57 -31.75
CA VAL A 26 -16.98 8.79 -31.91
C VAL A 26 -18.27 8.72 -31.09
N GLU A 27 -18.93 7.56 -31.06
CA GLU A 27 -20.14 7.32 -30.24
C GLU A 27 -19.86 7.53 -28.75
N TYR A 28 -18.80 6.91 -28.22
CA TYR A 28 -18.42 7.04 -26.82
C TYR A 28 -17.96 8.46 -26.46
N GLU A 29 -17.17 9.13 -27.29
CA GLU A 29 -16.76 10.53 -27.08
C GLU A 29 -17.96 11.50 -27.00
N ALA A 30 -19.04 11.24 -27.74
CA ALA A 30 -20.27 12.03 -27.64
C ALA A 30 -21.00 11.82 -26.30
N THR A 31 -20.93 10.61 -25.73
CA THR A 31 -21.58 10.26 -24.45
C THR A 31 -20.78 10.69 -23.21
N THR A 32 -19.44 10.64 -23.27
CA THR A 32 -18.56 10.99 -22.15
C THR A 32 -18.53 12.50 -21.87
N LEU A 33 -18.91 13.32 -22.84
CA LEU A 33 -19.22 14.74 -22.66
C LEU A 33 -20.37 14.99 -21.66
N THR A 34 -21.16 13.96 -21.31
CA THR A 34 -22.31 14.05 -20.40
C THR A 34 -22.01 13.50 -18.99
N ASP A 35 -21.15 12.49 -18.84
CA ASP A 35 -20.81 11.87 -17.55
C ASP A 35 -19.33 12.11 -17.21
N SER A 36 -19.05 13.17 -16.43
CA SER A 36 -17.68 13.64 -16.13
C SER A 36 -16.87 12.76 -15.16
N SER A 37 -17.23 11.48 -15.01
CA SER A 37 -16.63 10.57 -14.02
C SER A 37 -15.96 9.33 -14.63
N VAL A 38 -15.95 9.20 -15.95
CA VAL A 38 -15.39 8.03 -16.64
C VAL A 38 -13.93 8.28 -16.99
N ASN A 39 -13.02 7.39 -16.57
CA ASN A 39 -11.60 7.45 -16.86
C ASN A 39 -11.34 7.18 -18.36
N PHE A 40 -10.53 8.00 -19.03
CA PHE A 40 -10.30 7.91 -20.48
C PHE A 40 -9.63 6.60 -20.91
N GLU A 41 -8.66 6.10 -20.13
CA GLU A 41 -8.03 4.79 -20.36
C GLU A 41 -9.01 3.61 -20.23
N ASP A 42 -10.10 3.75 -19.47
CA ASP A 42 -11.12 2.69 -19.35
C ASP A 42 -12.03 2.63 -20.58
N ILE A 43 -12.23 3.76 -21.27
CA ILE A 43 -13.09 3.86 -22.45
C ILE A 43 -12.46 3.16 -23.65
N ASP A 44 -11.18 3.39 -23.93
CA ASP A 44 -10.49 2.72 -25.04
C ASP A 44 -10.46 1.20 -24.83
N ASN A 45 -10.18 0.74 -23.61
CA ASN A 45 -10.21 -0.68 -23.26
C ASN A 45 -11.61 -1.28 -23.40
N ARG A 46 -12.65 -0.53 -23.01
CA ARG A 46 -14.04 -0.95 -23.19
C ARG A 46 -14.41 -1.07 -24.67
N ILE A 47 -14.06 -0.08 -25.50
CA ILE A 47 -14.31 -0.10 -26.94
C ILE A 47 -13.61 -1.30 -27.60
N ILE A 48 -12.34 -1.53 -27.25
CA ILE A 48 -11.55 -2.68 -27.74
C ILE A 48 -12.23 -4.00 -27.35
N ASN A 49 -12.65 -4.16 -26.09
CA ASN A 49 -13.33 -5.37 -25.62
C ASN A 49 -14.70 -5.58 -26.29
N GLU A 50 -15.43 -4.52 -26.60
CA GLU A 50 -16.72 -4.63 -27.28
C GLU A 50 -16.59 -4.98 -28.77
N VAL A 51 -15.51 -4.58 -29.44
CA VAL A 51 -15.28 -4.90 -30.87
C VAL A 51 -14.54 -6.22 -31.04
N LEU A 52 -13.48 -6.45 -30.25
CA LEU A 52 -12.57 -7.59 -30.41
C LEU A 52 -12.83 -8.73 -29.41
N GLY A 53 -13.69 -8.50 -28.42
CA GLY A 53 -13.91 -9.41 -27.30
C GLY A 53 -12.88 -9.21 -26.17
N PRO A 54 -13.15 -9.76 -24.98
CA PRO A 54 -12.22 -9.68 -23.86
C PRO A 54 -10.91 -10.40 -24.18
N GLU A 55 -9.80 -9.83 -23.73
CA GLU A 55 -8.46 -10.39 -23.96
C GLU A 55 -8.39 -11.84 -23.46
N ARG A 56 -8.18 -12.78 -24.39
CA ARG A 56 -8.04 -14.20 -24.08
C ARG A 56 -6.57 -14.55 -23.92
N TYR A 57 -6.09 -14.55 -22.68
CA TYR A 57 -4.78 -15.08 -22.35
C TYR A 57 -4.70 -16.59 -22.65
N GLY A 58 -3.94 -16.95 -23.69
CA GLY A 58 -3.76 -18.33 -24.11
C GLY A 58 -2.54 -18.50 -25.00
N ARG A 59 -1.54 -19.22 -24.47
CA ARG A 59 -0.26 -19.65 -25.08
C ARG A 59 -0.17 -19.39 -26.58
N VAL A 60 0.61 -18.36 -26.95
CA VAL A 60 1.05 -18.10 -28.33
C VAL A 60 1.70 -19.39 -28.86
N ARG A 61 0.98 -20.13 -29.70
CA ARG A 61 1.57 -21.21 -30.48
C ARG A 61 2.24 -20.53 -31.66
N PHE A 62 3.52 -20.23 -31.53
CA PHE A 62 4.36 -19.94 -32.69
C PHE A 62 4.31 -21.17 -33.60
N GLN A 63 3.53 -21.13 -34.68
CA GLN A 63 3.71 -22.02 -35.84
C GLN A 63 4.96 -21.57 -36.60
N GLY A 64 6.10 -21.59 -35.92
CA GLY A 64 7.39 -21.22 -36.48
C GLY A 64 8.38 -22.28 -36.08
N SER A 65 9.21 -22.71 -37.02
CA SER A 65 10.44 -23.48 -36.77
C SER A 65 11.44 -22.61 -36.00
N GLY A 66 11.08 -22.17 -34.80
CA GLY A 66 11.89 -21.39 -33.87
C GLY A 66 11.96 -22.13 -32.53
N VAL A 67 13.04 -21.88 -31.79
CA VAL A 67 13.30 -22.53 -30.50
C VAL A 67 12.09 -22.36 -29.56
N ASN A 68 11.54 -23.50 -29.11
CA ASN A 68 10.53 -23.53 -28.05
C ASN A 68 11.16 -22.89 -26.80
N PRO A 69 10.44 -22.06 -26.00
CA PRO A 69 10.90 -21.56 -24.70
C PRO A 69 11.61 -22.59 -23.81
N THR A 70 11.28 -23.88 -23.90
CA THR A 70 11.99 -24.99 -23.24
C THR A 70 13.48 -25.08 -23.59
N GLN A 71 13.88 -24.66 -24.79
CA GLN A 71 15.27 -24.69 -25.27
C GLN A 71 16.06 -23.42 -24.92
N TYR A 72 15.38 -22.28 -24.70
CA TYR A 72 16.05 -21.03 -24.32
C TYR A 72 16.22 -20.90 -22.79
N PHE A 73 15.22 -21.35 -22.02
CA PHE A 73 15.22 -21.24 -20.56
C PHE A 73 15.68 -22.53 -19.84
N GLY A 74 15.92 -23.62 -20.57
CA GLY A 74 16.23 -24.92 -19.99
C GLY A 74 15.08 -25.49 -19.14
N SER A 75 15.30 -26.66 -18.54
CA SER A 75 14.31 -27.36 -17.71
C SER A 75 13.97 -26.66 -16.38
N THR A 76 14.55 -25.48 -16.10
CA THR A 76 14.41 -24.74 -14.83
C THR A 76 13.35 -23.64 -14.87
N LEU A 77 12.49 -23.60 -15.89
CA LEU A 77 11.38 -22.64 -16.03
C LEU A 77 10.40 -22.58 -14.83
N HIS A 78 10.50 -23.50 -13.87
CA HIS A 78 9.75 -23.44 -12.61
C HIS A 78 10.32 -22.46 -11.58
N GLN A 79 11.48 -21.84 -11.80
CA GLN A 79 12.07 -20.87 -10.87
C GLN A 79 11.62 -19.41 -11.08
N TYR A 80 10.95 -19.08 -12.18
CA TYR A 80 10.52 -17.70 -12.48
C TYR A 80 9.08 -17.38 -12.06
N MET A 81 8.30 -18.38 -11.68
CA MET A 81 7.02 -18.18 -11.03
C MET A 81 7.21 -18.50 -9.54
N PRO A 82 7.29 -17.50 -8.64
CA PRO A 82 7.23 -17.80 -7.22
C PRO A 82 5.93 -18.57 -7.00
N SER A 83 6.06 -19.80 -6.50
CA SER A 83 4.89 -20.64 -6.21
C SER A 83 3.95 -19.85 -5.31
N ARG A 84 2.63 -19.95 -5.51
CA ARG A 84 1.62 -19.32 -4.66
C ARG A 84 1.87 -19.57 -3.16
N ASN A 85 2.42 -20.73 -2.82
CA ASN A 85 2.77 -21.08 -1.45
C ASN A 85 3.92 -20.22 -0.88
N GLN A 86 4.82 -19.72 -1.74
CA GLN A 86 5.94 -18.85 -1.37
C GLN A 86 5.44 -17.45 -1.01
N SER A 87 4.49 -16.89 -1.76
CA SER A 87 3.87 -15.60 -1.43
C SER A 87 3.00 -15.70 -0.16
N GLU A 88 2.29 -16.81 0.02
CA GLU A 88 1.49 -17.05 1.24
C GLU A 88 2.38 -17.19 2.50
N ALA A 89 3.52 -17.89 2.41
CA ALA A 89 4.48 -17.99 3.51
C ALA A 89 5.13 -16.64 3.88
N GLU A 90 5.44 -15.82 2.87
CA GLU A 90 6.03 -14.50 3.10
C GLU A 90 5.02 -13.51 3.72
N VAL A 91 3.76 -13.56 3.30
CA VAL A 91 2.66 -12.82 3.95
C VAL A 91 2.50 -13.25 5.40
N GLN A 92 2.57 -14.55 5.70
CA GLN A 92 2.45 -15.03 7.08
C GLN A 92 3.62 -14.55 7.95
N ARG A 93 4.86 -14.64 7.43
CA ARG A 93 6.05 -14.12 8.12
C ARG A 93 5.93 -12.63 8.44
N LEU A 94 5.40 -11.84 7.50
CA LEU A 94 5.18 -10.41 7.70
C LEU A 94 4.11 -10.15 8.77
N LYS A 95 3.03 -10.93 8.80
CA LYS A 95 2.02 -10.85 9.87
C LYS A 95 2.64 -11.12 11.25
N ASP A 96 3.44 -12.17 11.36
CA ASP A 96 4.09 -12.54 12.62
C ASP A 96 5.07 -11.45 13.08
N GLN A 97 5.79 -10.82 12.13
CA GLN A 97 6.65 -9.66 12.41
C GLN A 97 5.86 -8.46 12.93
N ILE A 98 4.71 -8.14 12.31
CA ILE A 98 3.86 -7.03 12.74
C ILE A 98 3.36 -7.29 14.17
N VAL A 99 2.91 -8.51 14.47
CA VAL A 99 2.47 -8.87 15.83
C VAL A 99 3.59 -8.72 16.86
N HIS A 100 4.80 -9.16 16.53
CA HIS A 100 5.96 -9.00 17.41
C HIS A 100 6.32 -7.52 17.65
N ILE A 101 6.34 -6.70 16.59
CA ILE A 101 6.63 -5.26 16.71
C ILE A 101 5.55 -4.56 17.54
N GLN A 102 4.28 -4.93 17.35
CA GLN A 102 3.17 -4.37 18.13
C GLN A 102 3.34 -4.70 19.61
N ALA A 103 3.58 -5.96 19.96
CA ALA A 103 3.79 -6.39 21.34
C ALA A 103 4.98 -5.70 22.01
N SER A 104 6.11 -5.60 21.30
CA SER A 104 7.30 -4.91 21.80
C SER A 104 7.05 -3.41 22.02
N THR A 105 6.27 -2.78 21.14
CA THR A 105 5.91 -1.35 21.25
C THR A 105 4.99 -1.11 22.44
N ASP A 106 3.98 -1.97 22.64
CA ASP A 106 3.05 -1.87 23.75
C ASP A 106 3.75 -2.06 25.11
N GLU A 107 4.74 -2.95 25.17
CA GLU A 107 5.57 -3.15 26.36
C GLU A 107 6.42 -1.91 26.66
N GLN A 108 7.08 -1.31 25.67
CA GLN A 108 7.86 -0.08 25.85
C GLN A 108 6.98 1.10 26.31
N ILE A 109 5.77 1.25 25.74
CA ILE A 109 4.82 2.29 26.17
C ILE A 109 4.42 2.09 27.64
N SER A 110 4.18 0.84 28.04
CA SER A 110 3.82 0.51 29.41
C SER A 110 4.94 0.84 30.38
N GLN A 111 6.19 0.51 30.02
CA GLN A 111 7.37 0.85 30.82
C GLN A 111 7.54 2.37 30.97
N LEU A 112 7.45 3.14 29.88
CA LEU A 112 7.57 4.60 29.91
C LEU A 112 6.50 5.26 30.79
N ARG A 113 5.26 4.75 30.74
CA ARG A 113 4.17 5.25 31.61
C ARG A 113 4.40 4.91 33.09
N ALA A 114 4.87 3.70 33.37
CA ALA A 114 5.22 3.31 34.74
C ALA A 114 6.40 4.16 35.27
N GLU A 115 7.41 4.41 34.46
CA GLU A 115 8.55 5.25 34.85
C GLU A 115 8.12 6.71 35.07
N ALA A 116 7.26 7.26 34.21
CA ALA A 116 6.74 8.61 34.36
C ALA A 116 5.94 8.77 35.66
N THR A 117 5.09 7.80 36.00
CA THR A 117 4.29 7.83 37.24
C THR A 117 5.17 7.72 38.50
N VAL A 118 6.25 6.92 38.47
CA VAL A 118 7.21 6.86 39.57
C VAL A 118 7.95 8.20 39.74
N LYS A 119 8.44 8.79 38.65
CA LYS A 119 9.14 10.08 38.69
C LYS A 119 8.25 11.21 39.18
N GLU A 120 6.99 11.25 38.77
CA GLU A 120 6.01 12.23 39.25
C GLU A 120 5.76 12.07 40.76
N ALA A 121 5.59 10.83 41.24
CA ALA A 121 5.40 10.55 42.66
C ALA A 121 6.61 10.96 43.51
N GLU A 122 7.84 10.70 43.05
CA GLU A 122 9.05 11.16 43.73
C GLU A 122 9.17 12.69 43.78
N GLN A 123 8.87 13.35 42.66
CA GLN A 123 8.93 14.81 42.60
C GLN A 123 7.91 15.45 43.54
N ASN A 124 6.69 14.90 43.59
CA ASN A 124 5.65 15.34 44.53
C ASN A 124 6.06 15.11 46.00
N ARG A 125 6.73 14.00 46.32
CA ARG A 125 7.29 13.77 47.67
C ARG A 125 8.31 14.84 48.04
N LYS A 126 9.28 15.12 47.16
CA LYS A 126 10.29 16.16 47.38
C LYS A 126 9.67 17.54 47.58
N TYR A 127 8.62 17.86 46.80
CA TYR A 127 7.89 19.11 46.94
C TYR A 127 7.20 19.21 48.31
N ASN A 128 6.50 18.16 48.74
CA ASN A 128 5.82 18.12 50.04
C ASN A 128 6.80 18.20 51.22
N GLU A 129 7.94 17.52 51.14
CA GLU A 129 9.00 17.60 52.16
C GLU A 129 9.55 19.02 52.29
N LEU A 130 9.83 19.68 51.16
CA LEU A 130 10.31 21.06 51.15
C LEU A 130 9.28 22.01 51.75
N GLN A 131 7.99 21.82 51.44
CA GLN A 131 6.91 22.61 52.01
C GLN A 131 6.84 22.45 53.53
N LEU A 132 6.98 21.23 54.04
CA LEU A 132 6.97 20.93 55.48
C LEU A 132 8.19 21.54 56.20
N GLN A 133 9.36 21.51 55.56
CA GLN A 133 10.57 22.12 56.10
C GLN A 133 10.43 23.64 56.22
N LEU A 134 9.89 24.30 55.18
CA LEU A 134 9.62 25.74 55.19
C LEU A 134 8.60 26.12 56.27
N GLN A 135 7.53 25.34 56.42
CA GLN A 135 6.54 25.55 57.48
C GLN A 135 7.18 25.46 58.87
N SER A 136 8.04 24.46 59.09
CA SER A 136 8.75 24.28 60.36
C SER A 136 9.67 25.45 60.68
N MET A 137 10.41 25.96 59.69
CA MET A 137 11.21 27.18 59.84
C MET A 137 10.36 28.41 60.18
N MET A 138 9.19 28.55 59.54
CA MET A 138 8.29 29.68 59.80
C MET A 138 7.78 29.68 61.24
N ILE A 139 7.42 28.50 61.76
CA ILE A 139 6.99 28.33 63.16
C ILE A 139 8.14 28.69 64.13
N MET A 140 9.34 28.17 63.89
CA MET A 140 10.52 28.46 64.71
C MET A 140 10.83 29.97 64.72
N PHE A 141 10.80 30.62 63.55
CA PHE A 141 11.02 32.06 63.45
C PHE A 141 9.99 32.86 64.27
N GLN A 142 8.71 32.48 64.20
CA GLN A 142 7.65 33.16 64.92
C GLN A 142 7.76 33.01 66.45
N GLN A 143 8.26 31.87 66.93
CA GLN A 143 8.58 31.65 68.35
C GLN A 143 9.76 32.53 68.81
N PHE A 144 10.79 32.67 67.99
CA PHE A 144 11.91 33.57 68.30
C PHE A 144 11.50 35.05 68.40
N GLN A 145 10.51 35.48 67.62
CA GLN A 145 9.99 36.85 67.68
C GLN A 145 9.09 37.11 68.92
N ASN A 146 8.52 36.07 69.52
CA ASN A 146 7.62 36.17 70.69
C ASN A 146 8.14 35.30 71.85
N PRO A 147 9.21 35.72 72.55
CA PRO A 147 9.73 34.95 73.68
C PRO A 147 8.69 34.88 74.81
N PRO A 148 8.53 33.72 75.47
CA PRO A 148 7.64 33.61 76.62
C PRO A 148 8.15 34.53 77.75
N SER A 149 7.22 35.30 78.35
CA SER A 149 7.47 36.20 79.48
C SER A 149 7.73 35.48 80.79
#